data_AF-A0A1B2F5V6-F1
#
_entry.id   AF-A0A1B2F5V6-F1
#
_cell.length_a   1.000
_cell.length_b   1.000
_cell.length_c   1.000
_cell.angle_alpha   90.00
_cell.angle_beta   90.00
_cell.angle_gamma   90.00
#
_symmetry.space_group_name_H-M   'P 1'
#
loop_
_entity.id
_entity.type
_entity.pdbx_description
1 polymer ?
#
loop_
_entity_poly.entity_id
_entity_poly.type
_entity_poly.pdbx_seq_one_letter_code
_entity_poly.pdbx_strand_id
1 'polypeptide(L)'
;MSSGAKRSTAWIREVTPGITPPGPWNVLTRVSFGLVPTYNTEENNEIGESRMSQGTAQTTVDVGGDIETKFRYGALDEFLASCFGKDWVGNVLTMGNDRISFSIGAYDADVGIAGIARGAQVDTINIEVPNDNEISVTTTFMATSWDDKADNTSFIVSPAPEANQRRYGFKDVTGLKINGVQLGEDNACVDSFNLQFANNAQTQRCIGNGNPFPGNIIPTTFTPSGSITMSWSKTAYQYWKAQQTGDSLSFEFTLNNADGGYTFFIPEMEVSGDWPDGGATDIIQVELEYTARRVPPTITRLPAPIAIAAVTVTPATLSLAVDETGDLEAVVTPVGASQLVTWTSSAPAIASVSATGLVTAIAAGSATITATSAADGTKTDTCAVTVTV
;
A
#
# COMPACT_ATOMS: atom_id res chain seq x y z
N MET A 1 -14.00 -6.98 -34.47
CA MET A 1 -14.31 -7.95 -33.41
C MET A 1 -13.13 -7.98 -32.45
N SER A 2 -13.39 -8.07 -31.14
CA SER A 2 -12.32 -8.02 -30.15
C SER A 2 -11.35 -9.20 -30.31
N SER A 3 -10.06 -8.94 -30.13
CA SER A 3 -8.99 -9.94 -30.12
C SER A 3 -8.44 -10.20 -28.71
N GLY A 4 -9.17 -9.78 -27.66
CA GLY A 4 -9.10 -10.37 -26.32
C GLY A 4 -8.06 -9.85 -25.33
N ALA A 5 -7.19 -8.88 -25.66
CA ALA A 5 -6.14 -8.47 -24.71
C ALA A 5 -5.59 -7.03 -24.83
N LYS A 6 -6.18 -6.14 -25.64
CA LYS A 6 -5.64 -4.78 -25.88
C LYS A 6 -6.43 -3.69 -25.16
N ARG A 7 -6.76 -3.92 -23.88
CA ARG A 7 -7.41 -2.92 -23.03
C ARG A 7 -6.39 -2.25 -22.12
N SER A 8 -6.24 -0.93 -22.23
CA SER A 8 -5.45 -0.11 -21.31
C SER A 8 -6.34 0.65 -20.36
N THR A 9 -5.91 0.79 -19.11
CA THR A 9 -6.56 1.67 -18.13
C THR A 9 -5.51 2.61 -17.55
N ALA A 10 -5.90 3.87 -17.40
CA ALA A 10 -5.04 4.89 -16.80
C ALA A 10 -5.91 5.91 -16.09
N TRP A 11 -5.29 6.67 -15.18
CA TRP A 11 -5.95 7.74 -14.46
C TRP A 11 -5.09 9.00 -14.46
N ILE A 12 -5.73 10.13 -14.24
CA ILE A 12 -5.07 11.41 -13.97
C ILE A 12 -5.84 12.13 -12.86
N ARG A 13 -5.10 12.67 -11.89
CA ARG A 13 -5.68 13.44 -10.79
C ARG A 13 -6.25 14.73 -11.34
N GLU A 14 -7.47 15.06 -10.94
CA GLU A 14 -8.14 16.27 -11.36
C GLU A 14 -7.77 17.45 -10.45
N VAL A 15 -7.63 18.63 -11.03
CA VAL A 15 -7.49 19.89 -10.28
C VAL A 15 -8.87 20.44 -9.93
N THR A 16 -9.85 20.21 -10.80
CA THR A 16 -11.25 20.57 -10.59
C THR A 16 -12.09 19.32 -10.83
N PRO A 17 -12.91 18.89 -9.86
CA PRO A 17 -13.71 17.68 -10.00
C PRO A 17 -14.55 17.67 -11.28
N GLY A 18 -14.45 16.58 -12.04
CA GLY A 18 -15.16 16.41 -13.31
C GLY A 18 -14.42 16.97 -14.54
N ILE A 19 -13.28 17.63 -14.37
CA ILE A 19 -12.50 18.20 -15.48
C ILE A 19 -11.16 17.48 -15.59
N THR A 20 -10.96 16.79 -16.71
CA THR A 20 -9.69 16.15 -17.06
C THR A 20 -8.62 17.21 -17.34
N PRO A 21 -7.53 17.29 -16.55
CA PRO A 21 -6.45 18.22 -16.83
C PRO A 21 -5.56 17.73 -17.99
N PRO A 22 -4.79 18.64 -18.62
CA PRO A 22 -3.73 18.23 -19.53
C PRO A 22 -2.56 17.61 -18.75
N GLY A 23 -1.89 16.62 -19.32
CA GLY A 23 -0.70 16.02 -18.71
C GLY A 23 -0.54 14.54 -19.01
N PRO A 24 0.54 13.93 -18.49
CA PRO A 24 0.73 12.49 -18.56
C PRO A 24 -0.27 11.77 -17.66
N TRP A 25 -0.84 10.69 -18.16
CA TRP A 25 -1.72 9.80 -17.41
C TRP A 25 -0.93 8.69 -16.74
N ASN A 26 -1.30 8.29 -15.54
CA ASN A 26 -0.68 7.15 -14.86
C ASN A 26 -1.39 5.86 -15.27
N VAL A 27 -0.65 4.93 -15.88
CA VAL A 27 -1.17 3.61 -16.21
C VAL A 27 -1.53 2.87 -14.93
N LEU A 28 -2.64 2.13 -14.96
CA LEU A 28 -3.09 1.30 -13.85
C LEU A 28 -3.14 -0.16 -14.29
N THR A 29 -2.26 -0.99 -13.72
CA THR A 29 -2.29 -2.43 -13.97
C THR A 29 -3.35 -3.09 -13.10
N ARG A 30 -4.33 -3.75 -13.73
CA ARG A 30 -5.53 -4.25 -13.06
C ARG A 30 -5.86 -5.70 -13.43
N VAL A 31 -6.62 -6.35 -12.57
CA VAL A 31 -7.19 -7.69 -12.75
C VAL A 31 -8.56 -7.60 -13.40
N SER A 32 -9.42 -6.70 -12.90
CA SER A 32 -10.78 -6.48 -13.39
C SER A 32 -11.08 -4.98 -13.55
N PHE A 33 -12.19 -4.64 -14.20
CA PHE A 33 -12.65 -3.24 -14.33
C PHE A 33 -14.16 -3.23 -14.45
N GLY A 34 -14.79 -2.71 -13.41
CA GLY A 34 -16.24 -2.55 -13.28
C GLY A 34 -16.67 -1.10 -13.12
N LEU A 35 -15.78 -0.12 -13.30
CA LEU A 35 -16.15 1.30 -13.27
C LEU A 35 -16.89 1.69 -14.55
N VAL A 36 -18.22 1.67 -14.51
CA VAL A 36 -19.11 1.88 -15.68
C VAL A 36 -20.38 2.64 -15.27
N PRO A 37 -21.15 3.21 -16.22
CA PRO A 37 -22.44 3.80 -15.93
C PRO A 37 -23.52 2.72 -15.78
N THR A 38 -24.38 2.88 -14.78
CA THR A 38 -25.63 2.13 -14.59
C THR A 38 -26.80 3.05 -14.87
N TYR A 39 -27.61 2.68 -15.87
CA TYR A 39 -28.78 3.44 -16.29
C TYR A 39 -30.02 2.93 -15.55
N ASN A 40 -30.55 3.76 -14.64
CA ASN A 40 -31.76 3.41 -13.90
C ASN A 40 -32.99 3.78 -14.74
N THR A 41 -33.96 2.87 -14.79
CA THR A 41 -35.19 3.05 -15.57
C THR A 41 -36.43 2.73 -14.74
N GLU A 42 -37.53 3.41 -15.01
CA GLU A 42 -38.84 3.13 -14.42
C GLU A 42 -39.80 2.60 -15.50
N GLU A 43 -40.54 1.54 -15.19
CA GLU A 43 -41.58 1.00 -16.07
C GLU A 43 -42.78 1.93 -16.14
N ASN A 44 -43.27 2.17 -17.36
CA ASN A 44 -44.48 2.93 -17.56
C ASN A 44 -45.71 2.08 -17.17
N ASN A 45 -46.34 2.45 -16.05
CA ASN A 45 -47.55 1.82 -15.51
C ASN A 45 -48.85 2.54 -15.91
N GLU A 46 -48.82 3.43 -16.90
CA GLU A 46 -50.02 4.09 -17.43
C GLU A 46 -50.96 3.09 -18.13
N ILE A 47 -52.26 3.22 -17.87
CA ILE A 47 -53.30 2.39 -18.51
C ILE A 47 -53.56 2.93 -19.92
N GLY A 48 -53.13 2.19 -20.94
CA GLY A 48 -53.39 2.50 -22.34
C GLY A 48 -54.64 1.81 -22.90
N GLU A 49 -55.04 2.19 -24.13
CA GLU A 49 -56.18 1.56 -24.83
C GLU A 49 -55.94 0.09 -25.22
N SER A 50 -54.66 -0.32 -25.30
CA SER A 50 -54.27 -1.70 -25.59
C SER A 50 -53.62 -2.36 -24.37
N ARG A 51 -53.57 -3.70 -24.34
CA ARG A 51 -52.88 -4.47 -23.29
C ARG A 51 -51.35 -4.49 -23.45
N MET A 52 -50.78 -3.64 -24.31
CA MET A 52 -49.34 -3.58 -24.57
C MET A 52 -48.63 -2.70 -23.53
N SER A 53 -47.46 -3.14 -23.05
CA SER A 53 -46.57 -2.33 -22.22
C SER A 53 -46.14 -1.06 -22.97
N GLN A 54 -46.08 0.06 -22.26
CA GLN A 54 -45.75 1.37 -22.83
C GLN A 54 -44.25 1.73 -22.73
N GLY A 55 -43.40 0.76 -22.41
CA GLY A 55 -41.94 0.94 -22.33
C GLY A 55 -41.45 1.49 -21.00
N THR A 56 -40.20 1.96 -20.97
CA THR A 56 -39.52 2.47 -19.77
C THR A 56 -38.98 3.87 -20.00
N ALA A 57 -38.92 4.68 -18.93
CA ALA A 57 -38.27 5.97 -18.92
C ALA A 57 -36.96 5.90 -18.13
N GLN A 58 -35.89 6.49 -18.65
CA GLN A 58 -34.63 6.62 -17.90
C GLN A 58 -34.76 7.72 -16.84
N THR A 59 -34.38 7.42 -15.60
CA THR A 59 -34.51 8.34 -14.47
C THR A 59 -33.17 8.97 -14.10
N THR A 60 -32.18 8.15 -13.73
CA THR A 60 -30.86 8.60 -13.32
C THR A 60 -29.77 7.71 -13.92
N VAL A 61 -28.54 8.22 -13.89
CA VAL A 61 -27.33 7.41 -14.15
C VAL A 61 -26.46 7.46 -12.90
N ASP A 62 -26.03 6.30 -12.43
CA ASP A 62 -24.95 6.17 -11.46
C ASP A 62 -23.69 5.79 -12.21
N VAL A 63 -22.54 6.34 -11.82
CA VAL A 63 -21.25 5.95 -12.39
C VAL A 63 -20.39 5.48 -11.24
N GLY A 64 -19.99 4.22 -11.28
CA GLY A 64 -19.22 3.63 -10.19
C GLY A 64 -18.89 2.19 -10.45
N GLY A 65 -18.26 1.58 -9.46
CA GLY A 65 -17.90 0.17 -9.47
C GLY A 65 -16.42 -0.05 -9.17
N ASP A 66 -16.05 -1.32 -9.25
CA ASP A 66 -14.79 -1.80 -8.67
C ASP A 66 -13.70 -1.91 -9.72
N ILE A 67 -12.49 -1.52 -9.33
CA ILE A 67 -11.27 -1.85 -10.06
C ILE A 67 -10.42 -2.69 -9.14
N GLU A 68 -10.24 -3.96 -9.49
CA GLU A 68 -9.36 -4.87 -8.77
C GLU A 68 -7.95 -4.79 -9.32
N THR A 69 -6.97 -4.69 -8.44
CA THR A 69 -5.54 -4.61 -8.75
C THR A 69 -4.74 -5.53 -7.83
N LYS A 70 -3.46 -5.73 -8.16
CA LYS A 70 -2.48 -6.33 -7.23
C LYS A 70 -1.72 -5.21 -6.54
N PHE A 71 -1.44 -5.38 -5.25
CA PHE A 71 -0.80 -4.31 -4.49
C PHE A 71 0.69 -4.19 -4.83
N ARG A 72 1.15 -2.96 -5.10
CA ARG A 72 2.54 -2.61 -5.43
C ARG A 72 2.93 -1.32 -4.72
N TYR A 73 4.23 -1.14 -4.48
CA TYR A 73 4.74 0.09 -3.92
C TYR A 73 4.50 1.29 -4.86
N GLY A 74 3.92 2.35 -4.34
CA GLY A 74 3.61 3.60 -5.05
C GLY A 74 2.36 3.60 -5.92
N ALA A 75 1.89 2.43 -6.37
CA ALA A 75 0.89 2.35 -7.44
C ALA A 75 -0.50 2.89 -7.05
N LEU A 76 -0.91 2.72 -5.79
CA LEU A 76 -2.25 3.09 -5.30
C LEU A 76 -2.21 4.28 -4.33
N ASP A 77 -1.09 4.98 -4.24
CA ASP A 77 -0.88 6.02 -3.24
C ASP A 77 -1.86 7.18 -3.35
N GLU A 78 -2.15 7.62 -4.57
CA GLU A 78 -3.13 8.69 -4.80
C GLU A 78 -4.56 8.21 -4.50
N PHE A 79 -4.86 6.93 -4.72
CA PHE A 79 -6.16 6.36 -4.37
C PHE A 79 -6.31 6.23 -2.84
N LEU A 80 -5.24 5.83 -2.14
CA LEU A 80 -5.20 5.88 -0.67
C LEU A 80 -5.36 7.31 -0.16
N ALA A 81 -4.69 8.30 -0.79
CA ALA A 81 -4.85 9.71 -0.45
C ALA A 81 -6.29 10.20 -0.63
N SER A 82 -6.95 9.81 -1.74
CA SER A 82 -8.37 10.10 -1.97
C SER A 82 -9.27 9.43 -0.95
N CYS A 83 -9.00 8.18 -0.59
CA CYS A 83 -9.75 7.47 0.44
C CYS A 83 -9.62 8.15 1.81
N PHE A 84 -8.41 8.57 2.20
CA PHE A 84 -8.14 9.26 3.46
C PHE A 84 -8.50 10.76 3.44
N GLY A 85 -8.88 11.30 2.28
CA GLY A 85 -9.16 12.73 2.09
C GLY A 85 -7.97 13.63 2.41
N LYS A 86 -6.73 13.20 2.12
CA LYS A 86 -5.52 13.99 2.38
C LYS A 86 -4.34 13.53 1.56
N ASP A 87 -3.50 14.48 1.16
CA ASP A 87 -2.20 14.16 0.56
C ASP A 87 -1.19 13.63 1.58
N TRP A 88 -0.29 12.77 1.11
CA TRP A 88 0.83 12.26 1.87
C TRP A 88 1.76 13.38 2.32
N VAL A 89 2.15 13.39 3.60
CA VAL A 89 3.16 14.32 4.14
C VAL A 89 4.44 13.53 4.40
N GLY A 90 5.43 13.74 3.53
CA GLY A 90 6.60 12.86 3.48
C GLY A 90 6.16 11.42 3.19
N ASN A 91 6.43 10.51 4.12
CA ASN A 91 6.08 9.10 4.01
C ASN A 91 4.82 8.72 4.80
N VAL A 92 4.09 9.65 5.41
CA VAL A 92 2.96 9.33 6.28
C VAL A 92 1.66 9.85 5.69
N LEU A 93 0.66 8.97 5.61
CA LEU A 93 -0.73 9.29 5.31
C LEU A 93 -1.54 9.29 6.60
N THR A 94 -2.33 10.34 6.76
CA THR A 94 -3.24 10.57 7.90
C THR A 94 -4.58 11.01 7.36
N MET A 95 -5.63 10.85 8.15
CA MET A 95 -6.97 11.27 7.76
C MET A 95 -7.05 12.80 7.56
N GLY A 96 -7.79 13.22 6.54
CA GLY A 96 -8.17 14.60 6.27
C GLY A 96 -9.59 14.69 5.72
N ASN A 97 -9.94 15.85 5.17
CA ASN A 97 -11.29 16.15 4.66
C ASN A 97 -11.26 16.68 3.20
N ASP A 98 -10.11 16.59 2.53
CA ASP A 98 -9.94 17.05 1.16
C ASP A 98 -10.67 16.12 0.19
N ARG A 99 -11.21 16.69 -0.88
CA ARG A 99 -11.84 15.93 -1.97
C ARG A 99 -10.86 15.77 -3.11
N ILE A 100 -10.25 14.60 -3.20
CA ILE A 100 -9.32 14.25 -4.27
C ILE A 100 -10.07 13.41 -5.31
N SER A 101 -10.18 13.92 -6.52
CA SER A 101 -10.88 13.27 -7.64
C SER A 101 -9.97 12.93 -8.81
N PHE A 102 -10.42 12.00 -9.65
CA PHE A 102 -9.69 11.50 -10.80
C PHE A 102 -10.56 11.46 -12.05
N SER A 103 -9.90 11.61 -13.19
CA SER A 103 -10.39 11.14 -14.48
C SER A 103 -9.78 9.76 -14.72
N ILE A 104 -10.62 8.73 -14.87
CA ILE A 104 -10.20 7.34 -15.05
C ILE A 104 -10.70 6.87 -16.42
N GLY A 105 -9.77 6.51 -17.29
CA GLY A 105 -10.03 6.17 -18.68
C GLY A 105 -9.71 4.71 -18.97
N ALA A 106 -10.50 4.10 -19.84
CA ALA A 106 -10.26 2.80 -20.43
C ALA A 106 -10.27 2.90 -21.96
N TYR A 107 -9.39 2.15 -22.62
CA TYR A 107 -9.33 2.11 -24.08
C TYR A 107 -9.08 0.69 -24.59
N ASP A 108 -9.96 0.23 -25.46
CA ASP A 108 -9.87 -1.03 -26.20
C ASP A 108 -9.30 -0.77 -27.59
N ALA A 109 -7.98 -0.89 -27.73
CA ALA A 109 -7.29 -0.54 -28.97
C ALA A 109 -7.58 -1.50 -30.14
N ASP A 110 -8.09 -2.70 -29.86
CA ASP A 110 -8.47 -3.69 -30.87
C ASP A 110 -9.83 -3.39 -31.53
N VAL A 111 -10.76 -2.74 -30.81
CA VAL A 111 -12.08 -2.36 -31.33
C VAL A 111 -12.29 -0.85 -31.45
N GLY A 112 -11.36 -0.04 -30.93
CA GLY A 112 -11.39 1.41 -31.04
C GLY A 112 -12.43 2.08 -30.14
N ILE A 113 -12.74 1.46 -29.00
CA ILE A 113 -13.74 1.95 -28.05
C ILE A 113 -13.03 2.50 -26.80
N ALA A 114 -13.42 3.69 -26.36
CA ALA A 114 -12.90 4.34 -25.16
C ALA A 114 -14.05 4.75 -24.23
N GLY A 115 -13.82 4.66 -22.93
CA GLY A 115 -14.70 5.18 -21.89
C GLY A 115 -13.90 5.97 -20.87
N ILE A 116 -14.51 6.98 -20.25
CA ILE A 116 -13.90 7.80 -19.21
C ILE A 116 -14.93 8.18 -18.14
N ALA A 117 -14.60 7.88 -16.90
CA ALA A 117 -15.28 8.41 -15.72
C ALA A 117 -14.54 9.67 -15.23
N ARG A 118 -15.25 10.75 -14.90
CA ARG A 118 -14.65 11.97 -14.32
C ARG A 118 -15.30 12.34 -13.01
N GLY A 119 -14.58 13.10 -12.19
CA GLY A 119 -14.97 13.36 -10.81
C GLY A 119 -14.96 12.09 -9.97
N ALA A 120 -14.18 11.08 -10.37
CA ALA A 120 -14.11 9.80 -9.70
C ALA A 120 -13.43 9.97 -8.33
N GLN A 121 -14.13 9.63 -7.26
CA GLN A 121 -13.60 9.61 -5.90
C GLN A 121 -13.59 8.17 -5.39
N VAL A 122 -12.65 7.86 -4.52
CA VAL A 122 -12.57 6.55 -3.87
C VAL A 122 -13.60 6.49 -2.76
N ASP A 123 -14.57 5.59 -2.92
CA ASP A 123 -15.52 5.27 -1.86
C ASP A 123 -14.92 4.25 -0.89
N THR A 124 -14.42 3.13 -1.44
CA THR A 124 -13.88 2.04 -0.63
C THR A 124 -12.56 1.53 -1.19
N ILE A 125 -11.58 1.25 -0.33
CA ILE A 125 -10.41 0.43 -0.66
C ILE A 125 -10.41 -0.77 0.27
N ASN A 126 -10.46 -1.97 -0.31
CA ASN A 126 -10.33 -3.23 0.41
C ASN A 126 -9.01 -3.91 0.00
N ILE A 127 -8.13 -4.13 0.96
CA ILE A 127 -6.85 -4.84 0.80
C ILE A 127 -7.04 -6.23 1.38
N GLU A 128 -6.84 -7.27 0.57
CA GLU A 128 -7.04 -8.65 0.97
C GLU A 128 -5.71 -9.40 1.00
N VAL A 129 -5.41 -9.97 2.16
CA VAL A 129 -4.17 -10.69 2.44
C VAL A 129 -4.50 -12.16 2.70
N PRO A 130 -4.29 -13.04 1.69
CA PRO A 130 -4.58 -14.47 1.81
C PRO A 130 -3.42 -15.24 2.48
N ASN A 131 -3.69 -16.47 2.96
CA ASN A 131 -2.66 -17.41 3.47
C ASN A 131 -1.72 -17.97 2.38
N ASP A 132 -2.12 -17.84 1.11
CA ASP A 132 -1.37 -18.23 -0.07
C ASP A 132 -1.74 -17.27 -1.21
N ASN A 133 -0.82 -16.97 -2.13
CA ASN A 133 -0.93 -16.03 -3.25
C ASN A 133 -0.57 -14.54 -2.97
N GLU A 134 -0.92 -13.70 -3.96
CA GLU A 134 -0.63 -12.27 -4.06
C GLU A 134 -1.75 -11.41 -3.48
N ILE A 135 -1.39 -10.34 -2.78
CA ILE A 135 -2.33 -9.39 -2.16
C ILE A 135 -3.15 -8.69 -3.24
N SER A 136 -4.47 -8.80 -3.14
CA SER A 136 -5.46 -8.09 -3.96
C SER A 136 -5.85 -6.77 -3.31
N VAL A 137 -6.15 -5.78 -4.15
CA VAL A 137 -6.79 -4.54 -3.71
C VAL A 137 -7.97 -4.24 -4.61
N THR A 138 -9.15 -4.17 -4.02
CA THR A 138 -10.37 -3.74 -4.69
C THR A 138 -10.62 -2.28 -4.33
N THR A 139 -10.58 -1.40 -5.33
CA THR A 139 -10.93 0.01 -5.15
C THR A 139 -12.28 0.28 -5.79
N THR A 140 -13.26 0.66 -4.98
CA THR A 140 -14.59 1.07 -5.41
C THR A 140 -14.59 2.57 -5.66
N PHE A 141 -14.93 2.95 -6.88
CA PHE A 141 -15.06 4.35 -7.26
C PHE A 141 -16.52 4.75 -7.39
N MET A 142 -16.79 6.03 -7.10
CA MET A 142 -18.00 6.72 -7.50
C MET A 142 -17.58 7.91 -8.35
N ALA A 143 -18.29 8.20 -9.45
CA ALA A 143 -17.97 9.31 -10.34
C ALA A 143 -19.20 10.17 -10.66
N THR A 144 -18.96 11.41 -11.06
CA THR A 144 -20.02 12.39 -11.36
C THR A 144 -20.39 12.45 -12.83
N SER A 145 -19.62 11.79 -13.71
CA SER A 145 -19.92 11.73 -15.14
C SER A 145 -19.24 10.56 -15.83
N TRP A 146 -19.79 10.20 -16.98
CA TRP A 146 -19.24 9.21 -17.89
C TRP A 146 -19.35 9.71 -19.34
N ASP A 147 -18.28 9.56 -20.12
CA ASP A 147 -18.31 9.67 -21.58
C ASP A 147 -17.71 8.41 -22.22
N ASP A 148 -18.18 8.08 -23.41
CA ASP A 148 -17.59 7.04 -24.25
C ASP A 148 -17.59 7.44 -25.73
N LYS A 149 -16.74 6.76 -26.51
CA LYS A 149 -16.65 6.93 -27.96
C LYS A 149 -16.15 5.65 -28.63
N ALA A 150 -16.54 5.45 -29.87
CA ALA A 150 -16.14 4.32 -30.71
C ALA A 150 -15.50 4.81 -32.02
N ASP A 151 -14.57 5.77 -31.92
CA ASP A 151 -13.95 6.47 -33.06
C ASP A 151 -12.48 6.09 -33.30
N ASN A 152 -11.99 5.01 -32.68
CA ASN A 152 -10.60 4.55 -32.69
C ASN A 152 -9.60 5.52 -32.02
N THR A 153 -10.06 6.40 -31.15
CA THR A 153 -9.21 7.30 -30.38
C THR A 153 -9.33 7.03 -28.88
N SER A 154 -8.27 7.31 -28.11
CA SER A 154 -8.26 7.17 -26.65
C SER A 154 -8.58 8.51 -25.98
N PHE A 155 -9.07 8.47 -24.72
CA PHE A 155 -9.04 9.63 -23.82
C PHE A 155 -7.71 9.74 -23.06
N ILE A 156 -6.95 8.65 -22.98
CA ILE A 156 -5.67 8.57 -22.27
C ILE A 156 -4.59 9.25 -23.11
N VAL A 157 -3.90 10.22 -22.52
CA VAL A 157 -2.85 11.01 -23.18
C VAL A 157 -1.51 10.77 -22.49
N SER A 158 -0.44 10.57 -23.27
CA SER A 158 0.93 10.40 -22.77
C SER A 158 1.04 9.46 -21.56
N PRO A 159 0.62 8.19 -21.68
CA PRO A 159 0.59 7.26 -20.55
C PRO A 159 2.00 7.02 -20.00
N ALA A 160 2.19 7.35 -18.72
CA ALA A 160 3.35 7.03 -17.92
C ALA A 160 3.17 5.63 -17.31
N PRO A 161 4.13 4.71 -17.51
CA PRO A 161 4.06 3.38 -16.92
C PRO A 161 4.21 3.44 -15.40
N GLU A 162 3.68 2.43 -14.71
CA GLU A 162 3.89 2.27 -13.26
C GLU A 162 5.39 2.11 -12.97
N ALA A 163 5.90 2.92 -12.04
CA ALA A 163 7.33 2.95 -11.71
C ALA A 163 7.84 1.63 -11.11
N ASN A 164 7.03 0.99 -10.25
CA ASN A 164 7.37 -0.27 -9.59
C ASN A 164 6.46 -1.38 -10.10
N GLN A 165 7.05 -2.55 -10.35
CA GLN A 165 6.36 -3.68 -10.98
C GLN A 165 6.17 -4.85 -10.03
N ARG A 166 6.94 -4.93 -8.92
CA ARG A 166 6.86 -6.05 -7.98
C ARG A 166 5.58 -5.98 -7.16
N ARG A 167 4.84 -7.08 -7.18
CA ARG A 167 3.62 -7.30 -6.41
C ARG A 167 3.96 -7.80 -5.01
N TYR A 168 3.21 -7.38 -4.01
CA TYR A 168 3.27 -8.00 -2.69
C TYR A 168 2.51 -9.32 -2.69
N GLY A 169 3.06 -10.32 -2.02
CA GLY A 169 2.36 -11.56 -1.68
C GLY A 169 2.44 -11.89 -0.20
N PHE A 170 1.86 -13.02 0.17
CA PHE A 170 1.84 -13.53 1.54
C PHE A 170 3.19 -13.38 2.27
N LYS A 171 4.30 -13.78 1.62
CA LYS A 171 5.66 -13.72 2.19
C LYS A 171 6.18 -12.31 2.53
N ASP A 172 5.57 -11.27 1.95
CA ASP A 172 5.99 -9.89 2.14
C ASP A 172 5.29 -9.22 3.32
N VAL A 173 4.33 -9.93 3.96
CA VAL A 173 3.65 -9.51 5.18
C VAL A 173 4.53 -9.83 6.38
N THR A 174 4.89 -8.82 7.15
CA THR A 174 5.77 -8.90 8.31
C THR A 174 5.24 -8.01 9.42
N GLY A 175 5.76 -8.18 10.65
CA GLY A 175 5.42 -7.27 11.75
C GLY A 175 3.94 -7.26 12.14
N LEU A 176 3.21 -8.34 11.85
CA LEU A 176 1.80 -8.51 12.19
C LEU A 176 1.63 -8.56 13.70
N LYS A 177 1.00 -7.55 14.29
CA LYS A 177 0.83 -7.41 15.74
C LYS A 177 -0.59 -7.03 16.09
N ILE A 178 -1.07 -7.57 17.21
CA ILE A 178 -2.26 -7.07 17.90
C ILE A 178 -1.87 -6.66 19.32
N ASN A 179 -2.23 -5.44 19.72
CA ASN A 179 -1.79 -4.85 21.00
C ASN A 179 -0.27 -4.84 21.20
N GLY A 180 0.48 -4.64 20.11
CA GLY A 180 1.94 -4.66 20.12
C GLY A 180 2.56 -6.05 20.30
N VAL A 181 1.76 -7.10 20.47
CA VAL A 181 2.23 -8.49 20.54
C VAL A 181 2.37 -9.04 19.13
N GLN A 182 3.58 -9.47 18.77
CA GLN A 182 3.86 -10.13 17.49
C GLN A 182 3.07 -11.44 17.39
N LEU A 183 2.30 -11.59 16.31
CA LEU A 183 1.59 -12.82 16.00
C LEU A 183 2.47 -13.76 15.16
N GLY A 184 2.28 -15.05 15.33
CA GLY A 184 3.01 -16.10 14.62
C GLY A 184 2.66 -17.50 15.13
N GLU A 185 3.44 -18.49 14.67
CA GLU A 185 3.23 -19.92 14.93
C GLU A 185 3.18 -20.26 16.43
N ASP A 186 3.92 -19.53 17.26
CA ASP A 186 4.04 -19.81 18.69
C ASP A 186 2.85 -19.34 19.55
N ASN A 187 2.00 -18.43 19.04
CA ASN A 187 0.94 -17.82 19.86
C ASN A 187 -0.44 -17.74 19.21
N ALA A 188 -0.56 -17.28 17.97
CA ALA A 188 -1.79 -17.18 17.19
C ALA A 188 -1.40 -17.09 15.72
N CYS A 189 -1.60 -18.18 15.00
CA CYS A 189 -1.37 -18.22 13.56
C CYS A 189 -2.54 -17.52 12.86
N VAL A 190 -2.23 -16.46 12.10
CA VAL A 190 -3.20 -15.77 11.25
C VAL A 190 -3.23 -16.47 9.90
N ASP A 191 -4.41 -16.89 9.48
CA ASP A 191 -4.64 -17.54 8.20
C ASP A 191 -4.82 -16.48 7.12
N SER A 192 -5.79 -15.60 7.27
CA SER A 192 -6.05 -14.52 6.33
C SER A 192 -6.57 -13.30 7.07
N PHE A 193 -6.43 -12.14 6.43
CA PHE A 193 -7.10 -10.94 6.89
C PHE A 193 -7.36 -10.01 5.71
N ASN A 194 -8.33 -9.14 5.87
CA ASN A 194 -8.49 -7.99 4.99
C ASN A 194 -8.45 -6.70 5.79
N LEU A 195 -8.26 -5.58 5.09
CA LEU A 195 -8.35 -4.24 5.63
C LEU A 195 -9.12 -3.38 4.62
N GLN A 196 -10.27 -2.91 5.05
CA GLN A 196 -11.15 -2.02 4.32
C GLN A 196 -11.08 -0.60 4.89
N PHE A 197 -11.01 0.38 4.02
CA PHE A 197 -11.25 1.79 4.32
C PHE A 197 -12.45 2.25 3.50
N ALA A 198 -13.56 2.60 4.16
CA ALA A 198 -14.80 3.02 3.51
C ALA A 198 -15.15 4.47 3.89
N ASN A 199 -15.45 5.30 2.89
CA ASN A 199 -15.93 6.67 3.05
C ASN A 199 -17.45 6.79 3.17
N ASN A 200 -18.18 5.68 2.93
CA ASN A 200 -19.64 5.64 2.91
C ASN A 200 -20.22 6.78 2.08
N ALA A 201 -19.64 7.01 0.90
CA ALA A 201 -19.92 8.17 0.10
C ALA A 201 -21.32 8.10 -0.49
N GLN A 202 -21.99 9.25 -0.57
CA GLN A 202 -23.34 9.37 -1.10
C GLN A 202 -23.36 10.22 -2.35
N THR A 203 -24.16 9.80 -3.34
CA THR A 203 -24.45 10.63 -4.52
C THR A 203 -25.45 11.72 -4.15
N GLN A 204 -25.09 12.97 -4.44
CA GLN A 204 -26.01 14.09 -4.34
C GLN A 204 -26.50 14.47 -5.74
N ARG A 205 -27.82 14.55 -5.89
CA ARG A 205 -28.48 15.00 -7.11
C ARG A 205 -29.29 16.26 -6.84
N CYS A 206 -29.32 17.16 -7.81
CA CYS A 206 -30.10 18.39 -7.75
C CYS A 206 -31.10 18.41 -8.90
N ILE A 207 -32.38 18.63 -8.58
CA ILE A 207 -33.44 18.78 -9.59
C ILE A 207 -33.25 20.12 -10.32
N GLY A 208 -33.56 20.15 -11.61
CA GLY A 208 -33.66 21.39 -12.41
C GLY A 208 -32.51 21.65 -13.39
N ASN A 209 -31.47 20.82 -13.41
CA ASN A 209 -30.35 20.93 -14.36
C ASN A 209 -30.49 20.01 -15.59
N GLY A 210 -31.48 19.09 -15.59
CA GLY A 210 -31.68 18.11 -16.66
C GLY A 210 -30.56 17.08 -16.82
N ASN A 211 -29.60 17.04 -15.89
CA ASN A 211 -28.47 16.12 -15.91
C ASN A 211 -28.83 14.85 -15.13
N PRO A 212 -28.83 13.65 -15.75
CA PRO A 212 -29.16 12.42 -15.05
C PRO A 212 -28.04 11.91 -14.14
N PHE A 213 -26.82 12.44 -14.28
CA PHE A 213 -25.66 12.07 -13.47
C PHE A 213 -25.65 12.72 -12.08
N PRO A 214 -24.87 12.20 -11.12
CA PRO A 214 -24.68 12.84 -9.81
C PRO A 214 -24.07 14.23 -9.96
N GLY A 215 -24.62 15.21 -9.24
CA GLY A 215 -24.05 16.56 -9.19
C GLY A 215 -22.80 16.64 -8.30
N ASN A 216 -22.73 15.79 -7.27
CA ASN A 216 -21.59 15.71 -6.37
C ASN A 216 -21.54 14.33 -5.67
N ILE A 217 -20.37 13.98 -5.16
CA ILE A 217 -20.14 12.82 -4.29
C ILE A 217 -19.69 13.35 -2.93
N ILE A 218 -20.30 12.85 -1.87
CA ILE A 218 -20.08 13.33 -0.52
C ILE A 218 -19.65 12.15 0.35
N PRO A 219 -18.35 12.05 0.69
CA PRO A 219 -17.88 11.19 1.76
C PRO A 219 -18.61 11.55 3.06
N THR A 220 -19.07 10.53 3.80
CA THR A 220 -19.79 10.73 5.06
C THR A 220 -18.91 10.29 6.23
N THR A 221 -19.10 9.07 6.71
CA THR A 221 -18.32 8.48 7.81
C THR A 221 -17.19 7.66 7.23
N PHE A 222 -15.96 7.93 7.68
CA PHE A 222 -14.82 7.08 7.41
C PHE A 222 -14.80 5.90 8.38
N THR A 223 -14.96 4.69 7.86
CA THR A 223 -15.03 3.45 8.63
C THR A 223 -13.93 2.51 8.16
N PRO A 224 -12.78 2.48 8.85
CA PRO A 224 -11.83 1.38 8.70
C PRO A 224 -12.38 0.12 9.36
N SER A 225 -12.38 -0.99 8.65
CA SER A 225 -12.90 -2.27 9.12
C SER A 225 -12.19 -3.42 8.42
N GLY A 226 -12.52 -4.65 8.79
CA GLY A 226 -12.08 -5.85 8.09
C GLY A 226 -12.31 -7.08 8.93
N SER A 227 -11.80 -8.22 8.46
CA SER A 227 -11.79 -9.47 9.21
C SER A 227 -10.38 -10.02 9.36
N ILE A 228 -10.13 -10.73 10.45
CA ILE A 228 -8.90 -11.48 10.71
C ILE A 228 -9.30 -12.89 11.12
N THR A 229 -8.87 -13.88 10.33
CA THR A 229 -9.07 -15.30 10.63
C THR A 229 -7.81 -15.87 11.25
N MET A 230 -7.95 -16.48 12.43
CA MET A 230 -6.82 -17.03 13.18
C MET A 230 -7.13 -18.42 13.71
N SER A 231 -6.12 -19.27 13.77
CA SER A 231 -6.21 -20.56 14.48
C SER A 231 -6.56 -20.33 15.95
N TRP A 232 -7.50 -21.10 16.47
CA TRP A 232 -7.96 -20.95 17.84
C TRP A 232 -6.85 -21.27 18.83
N SER A 233 -6.53 -20.29 19.67
CA SER A 233 -5.45 -20.35 20.64
C SER A 233 -5.80 -19.55 21.89
N LYS A 234 -4.97 -19.63 22.94
CA LYS A 234 -5.15 -18.79 24.14
C LYS A 234 -5.10 -17.30 23.80
N THR A 235 -4.25 -16.91 22.86
CA THR A 235 -4.10 -15.52 22.40
C THR A 235 -5.33 -15.09 21.61
N ALA A 236 -5.77 -15.90 20.65
CA ALA A 236 -6.99 -15.64 19.88
C ALA A 236 -8.23 -15.52 20.80
N TYR A 237 -8.33 -16.37 21.83
CA TYR A 237 -9.37 -16.27 22.85
C TYR A 237 -9.35 -14.93 23.61
N GLN A 238 -8.16 -14.38 23.95
CA GLN A 238 -8.10 -13.07 24.61
C GLN A 238 -8.58 -11.94 23.69
N TYR A 239 -8.26 -11.99 22.40
CA TYR A 239 -8.74 -11.00 21.44
C TYR A 239 -10.24 -11.13 21.23
N TRP A 240 -10.77 -12.34 21.02
CA TRP A 240 -12.21 -12.59 20.97
C TRP A 240 -12.92 -12.08 22.23
N LYS A 241 -12.35 -12.30 23.42
CA LYS A 241 -12.93 -11.85 24.69
C LYS A 241 -13.02 -10.32 24.82
N ALA A 242 -12.20 -9.56 24.09
CA ALA A 242 -12.26 -8.09 24.09
C ALA A 242 -13.64 -7.57 23.65
N GLN A 243 -14.39 -8.34 22.84
CA GLN A 243 -15.77 -8.00 22.46
C GLN A 243 -16.73 -7.93 23.66
N GLN A 244 -16.45 -8.65 24.75
CA GLN A 244 -17.28 -8.66 25.96
C GLN A 244 -16.89 -7.56 26.95
N THR A 245 -15.62 -7.15 26.95
CA THR A 245 -15.10 -6.11 27.87
C THR A 245 -15.19 -4.71 27.27
N GLY A 246 -15.24 -4.58 25.94
CA GLY A 246 -15.19 -3.31 25.23
C GLY A 246 -13.78 -2.71 25.12
N ASP A 247 -12.77 -3.46 25.53
CA ASP A 247 -11.37 -3.04 25.43
C ASP A 247 -11.00 -2.85 23.95
N SER A 248 -10.31 -1.74 23.61
CA SER A 248 -9.77 -1.57 22.26
C SER A 248 -8.57 -2.48 22.06
N LEU A 249 -8.45 -3.00 20.85
CA LEU A 249 -7.22 -3.58 20.35
C LEU A 249 -6.53 -2.58 19.42
N SER A 250 -5.21 -2.66 19.29
CA SER A 250 -4.48 -2.06 18.16
C SER A 250 -4.10 -3.15 17.16
N PHE A 251 -4.01 -2.80 15.88
CA PHE A 251 -3.57 -3.68 14.82
C PHE A 251 -2.48 -3.03 13.99
N GLU A 252 -1.40 -3.76 13.73
CA GLU A 252 -0.27 -3.29 12.94
C GLU A 252 0.19 -4.42 12.02
N PHE A 253 0.49 -4.10 10.77
CA PHE A 253 1.25 -4.99 9.90
C PHE A 253 2.08 -4.18 8.90
N THR A 254 3.11 -4.82 8.36
CA THR A 254 4.00 -4.23 7.37
C THR A 254 4.05 -5.08 6.12
N LEU A 255 3.86 -4.46 4.97
CA LEU A 255 4.20 -5.02 3.68
C LEU A 255 5.59 -4.52 3.30
N ASN A 256 6.50 -5.40 2.92
CA ASN A 256 7.83 -4.96 2.50
C ASN A 256 8.44 -5.89 1.45
N ASN A 257 8.96 -5.29 0.39
CA ASN A 257 9.75 -5.98 -0.62
C ASN A 257 10.91 -5.08 -1.08
N ALA A 258 11.63 -5.51 -2.12
CA ALA A 258 12.81 -4.77 -2.60
C ALA A 258 12.50 -3.43 -3.32
N ASP A 259 11.24 -3.17 -3.70
CA ASP A 259 10.81 -1.88 -4.28
C ASP A 259 10.33 -0.90 -3.20
N GLY A 260 10.10 -1.38 -1.96
CA GLY A 260 9.63 -0.58 -0.83
C GLY A 260 8.57 -1.33 -0.02
N GLY A 261 7.88 -0.59 0.85
CA GLY A 261 6.92 -1.14 1.80
C GLY A 261 5.91 -0.14 2.32
N TYR A 262 4.98 -0.64 3.13
CA TYR A 262 3.98 0.13 3.87
C TYR A 262 3.78 -0.48 5.25
N THR A 263 3.75 0.34 6.29
CA THR A 263 3.22 -0.05 7.60
C THR A 263 1.83 0.52 7.75
N PHE A 264 0.86 -0.36 8.02
CA PHE A 264 -0.51 -0.02 8.35
C PHE A 264 -0.68 -0.12 9.86
N PHE A 265 -1.24 0.93 10.46
CA PHE A 265 -1.48 0.96 11.89
C PHE A 265 -2.89 1.47 12.21
N ILE A 266 -3.66 0.65 12.90
CA ILE A 266 -4.97 0.95 13.46
C ILE A 266 -4.81 1.05 14.97
N PRO A 267 -4.88 2.25 15.56
CA PRO A 267 -4.58 2.44 16.99
C PRO A 267 -5.63 1.85 17.92
N GLU A 268 -6.90 1.96 17.55
CA GLU A 268 -8.04 1.47 18.33
C GLU A 268 -9.08 0.81 17.42
N MET A 269 -9.35 -0.47 17.64
CA MET A 269 -10.42 -1.23 16.99
C MET A 269 -11.22 -2.03 18.02
N GLU A 270 -12.51 -2.19 17.74
CA GLU A 270 -13.39 -3.16 18.38
C GLU A 270 -13.49 -4.40 17.51
N VAL A 271 -13.63 -5.55 18.15
CA VAL A 271 -13.76 -6.84 17.47
C VAL A 271 -15.09 -7.49 17.81
N SER A 272 -15.59 -8.30 16.89
CA SER A 272 -16.75 -9.16 17.06
C SER A 272 -16.50 -10.46 16.31
N GLY A 273 -16.86 -11.58 16.94
CA GLY A 273 -16.80 -12.89 16.32
C GLY A 273 -17.61 -13.91 17.10
N ASP A 274 -18.02 -14.95 16.41
CA ASP A 274 -18.72 -16.08 17.03
C ASP A 274 -17.74 -17.01 17.74
N TRP A 275 -18.27 -17.80 18.68
CA TRP A 275 -17.48 -18.86 19.30
C TRP A 275 -17.11 -19.89 18.22
N PRO A 276 -15.83 -20.27 18.08
CA PRO A 276 -15.42 -21.15 17.01
C PRO A 276 -15.90 -22.58 17.26
N ASP A 277 -16.29 -23.25 16.17
CA ASP A 277 -16.67 -24.66 16.15
C ASP A 277 -16.09 -25.31 14.89
N GLY A 278 -15.88 -26.63 14.91
CA GLY A 278 -15.24 -27.34 13.80
C GLY A 278 -15.30 -28.85 13.92
N GLY A 279 -15.18 -29.54 12.78
CA GLY A 279 -15.17 -31.00 12.71
C GLY A 279 -13.81 -31.59 13.13
N ALA A 280 -13.77 -32.92 13.33
CA ALA A 280 -12.56 -33.63 13.73
C ALA A 280 -11.40 -33.57 12.70
N THR A 281 -11.67 -33.12 11.47
CA THR A 281 -10.71 -32.95 10.39
C THR A 281 -10.23 -31.51 10.23
N ASP A 282 -10.82 -30.57 10.96
CA ASP A 282 -10.69 -29.15 10.66
C ASP A 282 -9.75 -28.50 11.68
N ILE A 283 -8.98 -27.52 11.21
CA ILE A 283 -8.29 -26.61 12.11
C ILE A 283 -9.37 -25.69 12.68
N ILE A 284 -9.53 -25.71 14.00
CA ILE A 284 -10.46 -24.79 14.66
C ILE A 284 -9.91 -23.37 14.50
N GLN A 285 -10.69 -22.51 13.87
CA GLN A 285 -10.35 -21.11 13.60
C GLN A 285 -11.44 -20.19 14.14
N VAL A 286 -11.06 -18.97 14.48
CA VAL A 286 -11.99 -17.87 14.79
C VAL A 286 -11.80 -16.78 13.76
N GLU A 287 -12.91 -16.28 13.22
CA GLU A 287 -12.95 -15.06 12.43
C GLU A 287 -13.35 -13.90 13.35
N LEU A 288 -12.52 -12.87 13.41
CA LEU A 288 -12.79 -11.64 14.13
C LEU A 288 -13.02 -10.52 13.12
N GLU A 289 -14.26 -10.10 12.98
CA GLU A 289 -14.62 -8.83 12.34
C GLU A 289 -14.17 -7.69 13.24
N TYR A 290 -13.54 -6.68 12.68
CA TYR A 290 -13.07 -5.52 13.42
C TYR A 290 -13.50 -4.22 12.76
N THR A 291 -13.71 -3.20 13.60
CA THR A 291 -14.01 -1.84 13.17
C THR A 291 -13.20 -0.86 14.00
N ALA A 292 -12.46 0.03 13.34
CA ALA A 292 -11.70 1.06 14.01
C ALA A 292 -12.63 2.08 14.67
N ARG A 293 -12.18 2.64 15.80
CA ARG A 293 -12.95 3.65 16.54
C ARG A 293 -12.06 4.80 16.99
N ARG A 294 -12.65 6.00 17.08
CA ARG A 294 -12.12 7.22 17.73
C ARG A 294 -10.82 7.82 17.17
N VAL A 295 -9.80 7.00 16.91
CA VAL A 295 -8.48 7.40 16.43
C VAL A 295 -8.30 6.89 15.00
N PRO A 296 -8.04 7.78 14.02
CA PRO A 296 -7.89 7.36 12.64
C PRO A 296 -6.63 6.49 12.46
N PRO A 297 -6.66 5.55 11.51
CA PRO A 297 -5.50 4.77 11.14
C PRO A 297 -4.43 5.65 10.49
N THR A 298 -3.21 5.14 10.44
CA THR A 298 -2.09 5.77 9.75
C THR A 298 -1.44 4.77 8.81
N ILE A 299 -0.99 5.24 7.64
CA ILE A 299 -0.20 4.44 6.71
C ILE A 299 1.15 5.12 6.55
N THR A 300 2.22 4.37 6.73
CA THR A 300 3.59 4.87 6.57
C THR A 300 4.27 4.14 5.42
N ARG A 301 4.68 4.86 4.37
CA ARG A 301 5.57 4.33 3.34
C ARG A 301 6.93 4.02 3.93
N LEU A 302 7.48 2.91 3.49
CA LEU A 302 8.86 2.51 3.72
C LEU A 302 9.56 2.50 2.36
N PRO A 303 10.23 3.59 1.95
CA PRO A 303 10.98 3.60 0.70
C PRO A 303 12.00 2.47 0.65
N ALA A 304 12.27 1.95 -0.56
CA ALA A 304 13.31 0.94 -0.74
C ALA A 304 14.64 1.38 -0.11
N PRO A 305 15.33 0.49 0.62
CA PRO A 305 16.69 0.77 1.05
C PRO A 305 17.57 1.09 -0.16
N ILE A 306 18.31 2.20 -0.10
CA ILE A 306 19.25 2.54 -1.17
C ILE A 306 20.36 1.48 -1.18
N ALA A 307 20.49 0.78 -2.31
CA ALA A 307 21.49 -0.26 -2.49
C ALA A 307 22.90 0.31 -2.35
N ILE A 308 23.72 -0.35 -1.54
CA ILE A 308 25.10 0.07 -1.29
C ILE A 308 25.97 -0.36 -2.47
N ALA A 309 26.63 0.61 -3.09
CA ALA A 309 27.56 0.38 -4.18
C ALA A 309 28.92 -0.08 -3.63
N ALA A 310 29.49 0.68 -2.70
CA ALA A 310 30.80 0.42 -2.10
C ALA A 310 30.93 1.02 -0.69
N VAL A 311 31.82 0.43 0.10
CA VAL A 311 32.41 1.02 1.32
C VAL A 311 33.82 1.44 0.95
N THR A 312 34.29 2.59 1.46
CA THR A 312 35.67 3.05 1.27
C THR A 312 36.26 3.45 2.61
N VAL A 313 37.41 2.89 2.95
CA VAL A 313 38.13 3.18 4.20
C VAL A 313 39.32 4.09 3.91
N THR A 314 39.42 5.18 4.67
CA THR A 314 40.53 6.12 4.57
C THR A 314 41.17 6.40 5.95
N PRO A 315 42.51 6.39 6.06
CA PRO A 315 43.49 6.01 5.03
C PRO A 315 43.50 4.50 4.73
N ALA A 316 43.94 4.10 3.53
CA ALA A 316 44.08 2.68 3.14
C ALA A 316 45.24 1.96 3.84
N THR A 317 46.20 2.73 4.37
CA THR A 317 47.32 2.23 5.16
C THR A 317 47.59 3.18 6.32
N LEU A 318 47.87 2.64 7.50
CA LEU A 318 48.15 3.40 8.71
C LEU A 318 49.41 2.85 9.38
N SER A 319 50.33 3.74 9.76
CA SER A 319 51.54 3.38 10.50
C SER A 319 51.52 4.08 11.85
N LEU A 320 51.63 3.32 12.93
CA LEU A 320 51.55 3.82 14.31
C LEU A 320 52.71 3.26 15.14
N ALA A 321 53.23 4.02 16.09
CA ALA A 321 54.08 3.46 17.13
C ALA A 321 53.23 2.71 18.18
N VAL A 322 53.84 1.85 18.99
CA VAL A 322 53.16 1.21 20.13
C VAL A 322 52.55 2.28 21.05
N ASP A 323 51.35 2.03 21.55
CA ASP A 323 50.52 2.93 22.37
C ASP A 323 49.96 4.16 21.63
N GLU A 324 50.25 4.34 20.33
CA GLU A 324 49.59 5.37 19.52
C GLU A 324 48.21 4.93 19.02
N THR A 325 47.41 5.94 18.67
CA THR A 325 46.08 5.75 18.10
C THR A 325 45.97 6.48 16.76
N GLY A 326 45.19 5.93 15.84
CA GLY A 326 44.83 6.64 14.61
C GLY A 326 43.38 6.38 14.22
N ASP A 327 42.75 7.38 13.62
CA ASP A 327 41.36 7.29 13.16
C ASP A 327 41.27 6.76 11.74
N LEU A 328 40.30 5.86 11.53
CA LEU A 328 39.85 5.45 10.20
C LEU A 328 38.46 6.02 9.95
N GLU A 329 38.26 6.59 8.78
CA GLU A 329 36.96 7.00 8.29
C GLU A 329 36.46 5.98 7.27
N ALA A 330 35.19 5.58 7.39
CA ALA A 330 34.52 4.75 6.39
C ALA A 330 33.38 5.54 5.75
N VAL A 331 33.37 5.61 4.43
CA VAL A 331 32.33 6.27 3.64
C VAL A 331 31.59 5.23 2.81
N VAL A 332 30.26 5.23 2.89
CA VAL A 332 29.40 4.33 2.12
C VAL A 332 28.76 5.08 0.95
N THR A 333 28.89 4.54 -0.26
CA THR A 333 28.31 5.10 -1.49
C THR A 333 27.13 4.26 -1.98
N PRO A 334 26.12 4.86 -2.62
CA PRO A 334 25.94 6.30 -2.87
C PRO A 334 25.46 7.08 -1.62
N VAL A 335 25.52 8.42 -1.72
CA VAL A 335 24.97 9.31 -0.69
C VAL A 335 23.48 9.00 -0.47
N GLY A 336 23.07 8.86 0.80
CA GLY A 336 21.72 8.47 1.19
C GLY A 336 21.56 7.00 1.59
N ALA A 337 22.50 6.12 1.22
CA ALA A 337 22.55 4.77 1.76
C ALA A 337 22.95 4.77 3.26
N SER A 338 22.65 3.68 3.98
CA SER A 338 23.07 3.53 5.37
C SER A 338 24.58 3.65 5.50
N GLN A 339 25.05 4.58 6.32
CA GLN A 339 26.48 4.83 6.57
C GLN A 339 27.03 3.98 7.73
N LEU A 340 26.22 3.11 8.33
CA LEU A 340 26.63 2.26 9.44
C LEU A 340 27.57 1.16 8.95
N VAL A 341 28.76 1.09 9.55
CA VAL A 341 29.74 0.03 9.31
C VAL A 341 30.10 -0.68 10.61
N THR A 342 30.46 -1.96 10.50
CA THR A 342 31.02 -2.76 11.58
C THR A 342 32.52 -2.92 11.33
N TRP A 343 33.33 -2.59 12.33
CA TRP A 343 34.78 -2.70 12.26
C TRP A 343 35.27 -4.01 12.85
N THR A 344 36.25 -4.65 12.20
CA THR A 344 36.90 -5.86 12.69
C THR A 344 38.41 -5.78 12.47
N SER A 345 39.20 -6.36 13.38
CA SER A 345 40.65 -6.47 13.25
C SER A 345 41.04 -7.93 13.03
N SER A 346 41.94 -8.19 12.08
CA SER A 346 42.53 -9.51 11.87
C SER A 346 43.45 -9.95 13.02
N ALA A 347 43.99 -8.99 13.79
CA ALA A 347 44.90 -9.25 14.90
C ALA A 347 44.68 -8.23 16.05
N PRO A 348 43.61 -8.38 16.86
CA PRO A 348 43.27 -7.43 17.93
C PRO A 348 44.34 -7.26 19.00
N ALA A 349 45.25 -8.23 19.16
CA ALA A 349 46.39 -8.13 20.10
C ALA A 349 47.57 -7.31 19.56
N ILE A 350 47.59 -6.99 18.25
CA ILE A 350 48.59 -6.15 17.59
C ILE A 350 48.01 -4.75 17.40
N ALA A 351 46.82 -4.68 16.81
CA ALA A 351 46.06 -3.44 16.69
C ALA A 351 44.57 -3.75 16.90
N SER A 352 43.94 -3.05 17.85
CA SER A 352 42.50 -3.14 18.10
C SER A 352 41.78 -1.96 17.43
N VAL A 353 40.50 -2.12 17.10
CA VAL A 353 39.67 -1.06 16.51
C VAL A 353 38.38 -0.92 17.32
N SER A 354 37.97 0.30 17.59
CA SER A 354 36.71 0.60 18.28
C SER A 354 35.51 0.55 17.32
N ALA A 355 34.30 0.63 17.87
CA ALA A 355 33.08 0.75 17.06
C ALA A 355 33.04 2.04 16.21
N THR A 356 33.83 3.07 16.55
CA THR A 356 33.90 4.34 15.83
C THR A 356 35.03 4.39 14.81
N GLY A 357 35.80 3.31 14.62
CA GLY A 357 36.95 3.29 13.70
C GLY A 357 38.26 3.82 14.29
N LEU A 358 38.33 4.04 15.61
CA LEU A 358 39.59 4.40 16.29
C LEU A 358 40.46 3.16 16.46
N VAL A 359 41.64 3.15 15.86
CA VAL A 359 42.63 2.08 15.96
C VAL A 359 43.60 2.37 17.10
N THR A 360 43.84 1.40 17.98
CA THR A 360 44.86 1.46 19.04
C THR A 360 45.95 0.43 18.77
N ALA A 361 47.20 0.88 18.66
CA ALA A 361 48.38 0.03 18.48
C ALA A 361 48.83 -0.55 19.83
N ILE A 362 48.93 -1.87 19.92
CA ILE A 362 49.21 -2.60 21.17
C ILE A 362 50.60 -3.25 21.14
N ALA A 363 50.99 -3.84 20.00
CA ALA A 363 52.28 -4.51 19.86
C ALA A 363 52.79 -4.40 18.43
N ALA A 364 54.12 -4.43 18.25
CA ALA A 364 54.74 -4.37 16.94
C ALA A 364 54.30 -5.55 16.06
N GLY A 365 53.96 -5.25 14.79
CA GLY A 365 53.43 -6.23 13.86
C GLY A 365 52.51 -5.60 12.80
N SER A 366 51.77 -6.45 12.08
CA SER A 366 50.82 -6.01 11.05
C SER A 366 49.42 -6.53 11.37
N ALA A 367 48.40 -5.67 11.20
CA ALA A 367 47.00 -6.03 11.32
C ALA A 367 46.21 -5.45 10.15
N THR A 368 45.18 -6.14 9.68
CA THR A 368 44.23 -5.60 8.72
C THR A 368 42.95 -5.26 9.44
N ILE A 369 42.55 -3.99 9.34
CA ILE A 369 41.29 -3.50 9.87
C ILE A 369 40.27 -3.47 8.73
N THR A 370 39.11 -4.10 8.91
CA THR A 370 38.06 -4.22 7.89
C THR A 370 36.81 -3.46 8.36
N ALA A 371 36.30 -2.56 7.52
CA ALA A 371 34.97 -2.00 7.66
C ALA A 371 33.99 -2.78 6.78
N THR A 372 32.92 -3.29 7.37
CA THR A 372 31.84 -3.99 6.66
C THR A 372 30.56 -3.20 6.80
N SER A 373 29.83 -2.95 5.70
CA SER A 373 28.52 -2.33 5.80
C SER A 373 27.58 -3.16 6.67
N ALA A 374 26.89 -2.51 7.60
CA ALA A 374 25.88 -3.16 8.43
C ALA A 374 24.60 -3.52 7.66
N ALA A 375 24.32 -2.84 6.55
CA ALA A 375 23.13 -3.06 5.73
C ALA A 375 23.37 -4.04 4.56
N ASP A 376 24.62 -4.21 4.12
CA ASP A 376 25.02 -5.20 3.12
C ASP A 376 26.39 -5.77 3.46
N GLY A 377 26.41 -6.93 4.11
CA GLY A 377 27.63 -7.60 4.56
C GLY A 377 28.58 -8.04 3.44
N THR A 378 28.17 -7.96 2.16
CA THR A 378 29.05 -8.23 1.01
C THR A 378 29.92 -7.03 0.63
N LYS A 379 29.63 -5.86 1.20
CA LYS A 379 30.32 -4.60 0.91
C LYS A 379 31.28 -4.27 2.03
N THR A 380 32.57 -4.40 1.75
CA THR A 380 33.64 -4.16 2.70
C THR A 380 34.79 -3.42 2.05
N ASP A 381 35.61 -2.77 2.89
CA ASP A 381 36.93 -2.26 2.51
C ASP A 381 37.87 -2.35 3.72
N THR A 382 39.18 -2.28 3.46
CA THR A 382 40.20 -2.59 4.46
C THR A 382 41.29 -1.53 4.55
N CYS A 383 41.82 -1.33 5.75
CA CYS A 383 43.06 -0.60 6.01
C CYS A 383 44.15 -1.55 6.53
N ALA A 384 45.34 -1.49 5.93
CA ALA A 384 46.51 -2.19 6.44
C ALA A 384 47.23 -1.34 7.51
N VAL A 385 47.30 -1.86 8.74
CA VAL A 385 47.93 -1.21 9.87
C VAL A 385 49.29 -1.85 10.14
N THR A 386 50.35 -1.03 10.21
CA THR A 386 51.70 -1.45 10.61
C THR A 386 52.05 -0.78 11.93
N VAL A 387 52.40 -1.57 12.94
CA VAL A 387 52.82 -1.08 14.25
C VAL A 387 54.33 -1.21 14.39
N THR A 388 55.00 -0.08 14.64
CA THR A 388 56.45 0.02 14.84
C THR A 388 56.80 0.22 16.31
N VAL A 389 58.02 -0.17 16.68
CA VAL A 389 58.56 -0.06 18.05
C VAL A 389 58.97 1.37 18.37
#